data_AF-A0A5C9AFM2-F1
#
_entry.id   AF-A0A5C9AFM2-F1
#
_cell.length_a   1.000
_cell.length_b   1.000
_cell.length_c   1.000
_cell.angle_alpha   90.00
_cell.angle_beta   90.00
_cell.angle_gamma   90.00
#
_symmetry.space_group_name_H-M   'P 1'
#
loop_
_entity.id
_entity.type
_entity.pdbx_description
1 polymer ?
#
loop_
_entity_poly.entity_id
_entity_poly.type
_entity_poly.pdbx_seq_one_letter_code
_entity_poly.pdbx_strand_id
1 'polypeptide(L)' 'MKKVILSLALGTFGLGMAEFGIMGVLTELAHNVGISIPAAGHMISYYALGVVVGAPIIALFSSRYSLKHILLFL' A
#
# COMPACT_ATOMS: atom_id res chain seq x y z
N MET A 1 26.47 3.87 -3.28
CA MET A 1 25.34 3.07 -2.74
C MET A 1 25.24 1.76 -3.52
N LYS A 2 24.95 0.62 -2.88
CA LYS A 2 24.76 -0.65 -3.60
C LYS A 2 23.53 -0.51 -4.53
N LYS A 3 23.66 -0.90 -5.81
CA LYS A 3 22.57 -0.79 -6.82
C LYS A 3 21.24 -1.37 -6.32
N VAL A 4 21.31 -2.45 -5.56
CA VAL A 4 20.16 -3.11 -4.92
C VAL A 4 19.36 -2.18 -4.01
N ILE A 5 20.03 -1.37 -3.19
CA ILE A 5 19.35 -0.46 -2.25
C ILE A 5 18.59 0.62 -3.02
N LEU A 6 19.17 1.14 -4.10
CA LEU A 6 18.51 2.13 -4.94
C LEU A 6 17.27 1.53 -5.63
N SER A 7 17.39 0.31 -6.18
CA SER A 7 16.24 -0.40 -6.78
C SER A 7 15.13 -0.67 -5.78
N LEU A 8 15.47 -1.11 -4.56
CA LEU A 8 14.49 -1.32 -3.50
C LEU A 8 13.83 0.00 -3.08
N ALA A 9 14.62 1.07 -2.89
CA ALA A 9 14.09 2.37 -2.51
C ALA A 9 13.11 2.94 -3.55
N LEU A 10 13.44 2.83 -4.84
CA LEU A 10 12.55 3.26 -5.92
C LEU A 10 11.27 2.42 -5.96
N GLY A 11 11.37 1.10 -5.76
CA GLY A 11 10.21 0.22 -5.69
C GLY A 11 9.29 0.56 -4.51
N THR A 12 9.85 0.70 -3.31
CA THR A 12 9.08 1.07 -2.11
C THR A 12 8.52 2.48 -2.19
N PHE A 13 9.23 3.40 -2.85
CA PHE A 13 8.76 4.77 -3.10
C PHE A 13 7.54 4.76 -4.04
N GLY A 14 7.63 4.07 -5.18
CA GLY A 14 6.52 3.95 -6.13
C GLY A 14 5.30 3.28 -5.49
N LEU A 15 5.51 2.19 -4.74
CA LEU A 15 4.45 1.53 -3.98
C LEU A 15 3.82 2.49 -2.96
N GLY A 16 4.62 3.22 -2.19
CA GLY A 16 4.12 4.21 -1.24
C GLY A 16 3.31 5.32 -1.92
N MET A 17 3.76 5.80 -3.08
CA MET A 17 3.02 6.82 -3.83
C MET A 17 1.65 6.32 -4.29
N ALA A 18 1.56 5.08 -4.76
CA ALA A 18 0.31 4.47 -5.21
C ALA A 18 -0.69 4.29 -4.06
N GLU A 19 -0.23 3.80 -2.91
CA GLU A 19 -1.10 3.49 -1.77
C GLU A 19 -1.53 4.74 -0.98
N PHE A 20 -0.61 5.71 -0.80
CA PHE A 20 -0.87 6.90 0.02
C PHE A 20 -1.35 8.10 -0.80
N GLY A 21 -1.22 8.09 -2.13
CA GLY A 21 -1.62 9.20 -2.99
C GLY A 21 -3.09 9.58 -2.85
N ILE A 22 -3.99 8.59 -2.65
CA ILE A 22 -5.43 8.83 -2.50
C ILE A 22 -5.78 9.64 -1.26
N MET A 23 -4.94 9.57 -0.22
CA MET A 23 -5.14 10.34 1.02
C MET A 23 -4.94 11.84 0.79
N GLY A 24 -4.09 12.20 -0.17
CA GLY A 24 -3.84 13.60 -0.55
C GLY A 24 -5.02 14.26 -1.29
N VAL A 25 -5.91 13.46 -1.89
CA VAL A 25 -7.09 13.93 -2.64
C VAL A 25 -8.41 13.52 -1.97
N LEU A 26 -8.36 13.07 -0.71
CA LEU A 26 -9.52 12.50 -0.01
C LEU A 26 -10.71 13.48 0.07
N THR A 27 -10.44 14.76 0.29
CA THR A 27 -11.48 15.80 0.37
C THR A 27 -12.16 16.01 -0.96
N GLU A 28 -11.40 16.01 -2.06
CA GLU A 28 -11.91 16.14 -3.42
C GLU A 28 -12.74 14.92 -3.80
N LEU A 29 -12.28 13.72 -3.44
CA LEU A 29 -13.01 12.47 -3.61
C LEU A 29 -14.35 12.49 -2.85
N ALA A 30 -14.33 12.91 -1.58
CA ALA A 30 -15.52 13.01 -0.75
C ALA A 30 -16.55 13.97 -1.36
N HIS A 31 -16.08 15.13 -1.84
CA HIS A 31 -16.91 16.12 -2.53
C HIS A 31 -17.54 15.55 -3.80
N ASN A 32 -16.73 14.92 -4.67
CA ASN A 32 -17.19 14.41 -5.96
C ASN A 32 -18.17 13.23 -5.84
N VAL A 33 -18.03 12.40 -4.81
CA VAL A 33 -18.93 11.27 -4.53
C VAL A 33 -20.13 11.70 -3.66
N GLY A 34 -20.14 12.92 -3.13
CA GLY A 34 -21.23 13.45 -2.30
C GLY A 34 -21.30 12.83 -0.90
N ILE A 35 -20.18 12.37 -0.35
CA ILE A 35 -20.10 11.78 0.99
C ILE A 35 -19.35 12.70 1.95
N SER A 36 -19.55 12.52 3.26
CA SER A 36 -18.80 13.27 4.26
C SER A 36 -17.32 12.85 4.30
N ILE A 37 -16.43 13.77 4.68
CA ILE A 37 -15.00 13.48 4.83
C ILE A 37 -14.75 12.31 5.80
N PRO A 38 -15.42 12.23 6.98
CA PRO A 38 -15.26 11.07 7.86
C PRO A 38 -15.67 9.74 7.19
N ALA A 39 -16.73 9.75 6.37
CA ALA A 39 -17.17 8.56 5.64
C ALA A 39 -16.13 8.13 4.60
N ALA A 40 -15.56 9.07 3.85
CA ALA A 40 -14.44 8.80 2.93
C ALA A 40 -13.21 8.26 3.68
N GLY A 41 -12.96 8.76 4.89
CA GLY A 41 -11.87 8.30 5.76
C GLY A 41 -11.96 6.81 6.13
N HIS A 42 -13.16 6.21 6.15
CA HIS A 42 -13.31 4.78 6.40
C HIS A 42 -12.63 3.92 5.33
N MET A 43 -12.51 4.37 4.08
CA MET A 43 -11.72 3.65 3.07
C MET A 43 -10.26 3.46 3.51
N ILE A 44 -9.65 4.47 4.10
CA ILE A 44 -8.28 4.40 4.62
C ILE A 44 -8.21 3.41 5.77
N SER A 45 -9.18 3.41 6.67
CA SER A 45 -9.24 2.46 7.79
C SER A 45 -9.38 1.01 7.30
N TYR A 46 -10.27 0.75 6.34
CA TYR A 46 -10.43 -0.59 5.75
C TYR A 46 -9.17 -1.07 5.03
N TYR A 47 -8.51 -0.19 4.28
CA TYR A 47 -7.22 -0.49 3.67
C TYR A 47 -6.17 -0.84 4.74
N ALA A 48 -6.04 -0.01 5.79
CA ALA A 48 -5.08 -0.25 6.87
C ALA A 48 -5.32 -1.58 7.60
N LEU A 49 -6.59 -1.96 7.82
CA LEU A 49 -6.95 -3.28 8.35
C LEU A 49 -6.50 -4.40 7.42
N GLY A 50 -6.74 -4.24 6.11
CA GLY A 50 -6.27 -5.17 5.08
C GLY A 50 -4.75 -5.35 5.11
N VAL A 51 -3.98 -4.26 5.25
CA VAL A 51 -2.51 -4.31 5.34
C VAL A 51 -2.05 -4.99 6.64
N VAL A 52 -2.65 -4.63 7.79
CA VAL A 52 -2.29 -5.20 9.10
C VAL A 52 -2.50 -6.71 9.15
N VAL A 53 -3.52 -7.22 8.48
CA VAL A 53 -3.81 -8.65 8.43
C VAL A 53 -3.05 -9.32 7.28
N GLY A 54 -3.06 -8.72 6.10
CA GLY A 54 -2.47 -9.28 4.88
C GLY A 54 -0.96 -9.36 4.92
N ALA A 55 -0.25 -8.35 5.44
CA ALA A 55 1.22 -8.35 5.44
C ALA A 55 1.80 -9.49 6.31
N PRO A 56 1.33 -9.75 7.55
CA PRO A 56 1.76 -10.91 8.33
C PRO A 56 1.42 -12.25 7.66
N ILE A 57 0.22 -12.37 7.08
CA ILE A 57 -0.19 -13.58 6.35
C ILE A 57 0.78 -13.85 5.21
N ILE A 58 1.01 -12.85 4.34
CA ILE A 58 1.96 -12.97 3.23
C ILE A 58 3.34 -13.30 3.76
N ALA A 59 3.83 -12.62 4.80
CA ALA A 59 5.15 -12.88 5.38
C ALA A 59 5.32 -14.34 5.88
N LEU A 60 4.30 -14.90 6.53
CA LEU A 60 4.31 -16.29 7.00
C LEU A 60 4.39 -17.28 5.83
N PHE A 61 3.54 -17.13 4.82
CA PHE A 61 3.51 -18.03 3.66
C PHE A 61 4.71 -17.83 2.73
N SER A 62 5.27 -16.63 2.70
CA SER A 62 6.44 -16.24 1.89
C SER A 62 7.75 -16.85 2.39
N SER A 63 7.81 -17.33 3.64
CA SER A 63 9.03 -17.85 4.27
C SER A 63 9.73 -18.97 3.49
N ARG A 64 8.99 -19.69 2.62
CA ARG A 64 9.52 -20.79 1.80
C ARG A 64 9.87 -20.40 0.36
N TYR A 65 9.58 -19.17 -0.05
CA TYR A 65 9.82 -18.69 -1.42
C TYR A 65 10.94 -17.66 -1.45
N SER A 66 11.66 -17.55 -2.57
CA SER A 66 12.67 -16.51 -2.69
C SER A 66 12.01 -15.14 -2.86
N LEU A 67 12.55 -14.12 -2.18
CA LEU A 67 12.03 -12.74 -2.19
C LEU A 67 11.79 -12.19 -3.61
N LYS A 68 12.61 -12.60 -4.59
CA LYS A 68 12.42 -12.21 -6.00
C LYS A 68 11.10 -12.71 -6.59
N HIS A 69 10.70 -13.94 -6.31
CA HIS A 69 9.44 -14.49 -6.83
C HIS A 69 8.25 -13.81 -6.16
N ILE A 70 8.34 -13.55 -4.86
CA ILE A 70 7.32 -12.82 -4.11
C ILE A 70 7.15 -11.40 -4.67
N LEU A 71 8.26 -10.70 -4.94
CA LEU A 71 8.26 -9.36 -5.54
C LEU A 71 7.73 -9.31 -6.98
N LEU A 72 7.76 -10.40 -7.72
CA LEU A 72 7.18 -10.48 -9.07
C LEU A 72 5.70 -10.87 -9.07
N PHE A 73 5.25 -11.49 -7.98
CA PHE A 73 3.87 -11.94 -7.83
C PHE A 73 2.94 -10.82 -7.32
N LEU A 74 3.45 -10.01 -6.39
CA LEU A 74 2.79 -8.80 -5.87
C LEU A 74 2.83 -7.68 -6.90
#